data_AF-A0A936U2U2-F1
#
_entry.id   AF-A0A936U2U2-F1
#
_cell.length_a   1.000
_cell.length_b   1.000
_cell.length_c   1.000
_cell.angle_alpha   90.00
_cell.angle_beta   90.00
_cell.angle_gamma   90.00
#
_symmetry.space_group_name_H-M   'P 1'
#
loop_
_entity.id
_entity.type
_entity.pdbx_description
1 polymer ?
#
loop_
_entity_poly.entity_id
_entity_poly.type
_entity_poly.pdbx_seq_one_letter_code
_entity_poly.pdbx_strand_id
1 'polypeptide(L)'
;MPHPALQAALDARHDLGKYVSLNLRFLAPDADRAALREALLADLTQTRRGQSGCESAPEVWAACRGGLPPAAPETEEVDKAIQHIQSQLPGLMNDSLDDDALQALAQAARGVTTALTALTRRLKDAR
;
A
#
# COMPACT_ATOMS: atom_id res chain seq x y z
N MET A 1 -19.99 -17.51 8.63
CA MET A 1 -18.62 -17.24 8.10
C MET A 1 -18.66 -15.93 7.32
N PRO A 2 -17.62 -15.08 7.35
CA PRO A 2 -17.53 -13.92 6.47
C PRO A 2 -17.61 -14.36 5.00
N HIS A 3 -18.24 -13.54 4.14
CA HIS A 3 -18.23 -13.75 2.70
C HIS A 3 -16.75 -13.83 2.22
N PRO A 4 -16.35 -14.74 1.31
CA PRO A 4 -14.96 -14.92 0.91
C PRO A 4 -14.25 -13.61 0.52
N ALA A 5 -14.96 -12.74 -0.23
CA ALA A 5 -14.44 -11.42 -0.59
C ALA A 5 -14.18 -10.48 0.61
N LEU A 6 -15.00 -10.56 1.66
CA LEU A 6 -14.78 -9.79 2.89
C LEU A 6 -13.56 -10.30 3.65
N GLN A 7 -13.36 -11.62 3.70
CA GLN A 7 -12.16 -12.18 4.32
C GLN A 7 -10.90 -11.73 3.56
N ALA A 8 -10.91 -11.85 2.22
CA ALA A 8 -9.81 -11.37 1.39
C ALA A 8 -9.53 -9.86 1.57
N ALA A 9 -10.56 -9.03 1.69
CA ALA A 9 -10.39 -7.60 1.94
C ALA A 9 -9.80 -7.30 3.33
N LEU A 10 -10.20 -8.07 4.36
CA LEU A 10 -9.64 -7.96 5.70
C LEU A 10 -8.15 -8.36 5.72
N ASP A 11 -7.81 -9.45 5.03
CA ASP A 11 -6.44 -9.95 4.92
C ASP A 11 -5.57 -8.95 4.14
N ALA A 12 -6.03 -8.45 3.00
CA ALA A 12 -5.34 -7.41 2.23
C ALA A 12 -5.13 -6.13 3.06
N ARG A 13 -6.14 -5.70 3.82
CA ARG A 13 -6.01 -4.54 4.72
C ARG A 13 -4.98 -4.78 5.83
N HIS A 14 -4.92 -6.00 6.36
CA HIS A 14 -3.95 -6.37 7.39
C HIS A 14 -2.52 -6.41 6.85
N ASP A 15 -2.32 -7.08 5.72
CA ASP A 15 -1.00 -7.36 5.17
C ASP A 15 -0.42 -6.18 4.39
N LEU A 16 -1.26 -5.38 3.74
CA LEU A 16 -0.83 -4.23 2.94
C LEU A 16 -1.19 -2.90 3.63
N GLY A 17 -2.47 -2.71 3.96
CA GLY A 17 -2.97 -1.42 4.46
C GLY A 17 -2.29 -0.92 5.74
N LYS A 18 -1.86 -1.82 6.62
CA LYS A 18 -1.14 -1.44 7.85
C LYS A 18 0.31 -1.04 7.59
N TYR A 19 0.98 -1.72 6.66
CA TYR A 19 2.43 -1.65 6.53
C TYR A 19 2.90 -0.72 5.41
N VAL A 20 2.08 -0.50 4.38
CA VAL A 20 2.42 0.37 3.23
C VAL A 20 2.60 1.85 3.59
N SER A 21 2.16 2.27 4.78
CA SER A 21 2.33 3.65 5.28
C SER A 21 2.70 3.71 6.77
N LEU A 22 3.32 2.63 7.29
CA LEU A 22 3.60 2.47 8.71
C LEU A 22 4.57 3.52 9.25
N ASN A 23 5.69 3.75 8.56
CA ASN A 23 6.68 4.75 8.95
C ASN A 23 6.22 6.15 8.52
N LEU A 24 5.58 6.27 7.35
CA LEU A 24 5.00 7.53 6.87
C LEU A 24 4.05 8.22 7.85
N ARG A 25 3.30 7.46 8.66
CA ARG A 25 2.35 8.02 9.64
C ARG A 25 3.02 8.66 10.85
N PHE A 26 4.29 8.39 11.08
CA PHE A 26 5.06 8.90 12.21
C PHE A 26 6.01 10.06 11.82
N LEU A 27 6.12 10.37 10.52
CA LEU A 27 6.86 11.53 10.08
C LEU A 27 6.21 12.81 10.56
N ALA A 28 7.03 13.75 11.01
CA ALA A 28 6.58 15.10 11.29
C ALA A 28 6.13 15.79 9.98
N PRO A 29 5.19 16.75 10.05
CA PRO A 29 4.73 17.48 8.86
C PRO A 29 5.84 18.22 8.10
N ASP A 30 6.91 18.58 8.79
CA ASP A 30 8.10 19.29 8.31
C ASP A 30 9.33 18.37 8.17
N ALA A 31 9.13 17.05 8.17
CA ALA A 31 10.21 16.10 7.95
C ALA A 31 10.94 16.38 6.62
N ASP A 32 12.26 16.30 6.66
CA ASP A 32 13.08 16.54 5.47
C ASP A 32 12.91 15.43 4.41
N ARG A 33 13.44 15.72 3.22
CA ARG A 33 13.42 14.79 2.08
C ARG A 33 14.02 13.43 2.42
N ALA A 34 15.11 13.40 3.20
CA ALA A 34 15.81 12.17 3.53
C ALA A 34 14.94 11.28 4.43
N ALA A 35 14.32 11.84 5.46
CA ALA A 35 13.40 11.14 6.34
C ALA A 35 12.16 10.62 5.59
N LEU A 36 11.60 11.41 4.67
CA LEU A 36 10.50 10.97 3.81
C LEU A 36 10.91 9.78 2.95
N ARG A 37 12.07 9.86 2.30
CA ARG A 37 12.59 8.79 1.46
C ARG A 37 12.84 7.52 2.26
N GLU A 38 13.48 7.61 3.42
CA GLU A 38 13.75 6.45 4.27
C GLU A 38 12.47 5.76 4.73
N ALA A 39 11.46 6.54 5.13
CA ALA A 39 10.15 6.00 5.49
C ALA A 39 9.48 5.28 4.30
N LEU A 40 9.49 5.90 3.12
CA LEU A 40 8.95 5.30 1.89
C LEU A 40 9.69 4.02 1.52
N LEU A 41 11.02 4.02 1.60
CA LEU A 41 11.82 2.85 1.26
C LEU A 41 11.49 1.69 2.20
N ALA A 42 11.42 1.94 3.51
CA ALA A 42 11.04 0.94 4.49
C ALA A 42 9.61 0.41 4.25
N ASP A 43 8.64 1.30 4.06
CA ASP A 43 7.23 0.94 3.91
C ASP A 43 6.94 0.19 2.60
N LEU A 44 7.60 0.55 1.49
CA LEU A 44 7.29 0.04 0.15
C LEU A 44 8.15 -1.15 -0.28
N THR A 45 9.37 -1.30 0.26
CA THR A 45 10.26 -2.43 -0.08
C THR A 45 10.28 -3.52 0.99
N GLN A 46 9.84 -3.20 2.21
CA GLN A 46 9.82 -4.14 3.34
C GLN A 46 8.44 -4.18 4.00
N THR A 47 7.39 -4.11 3.18
CA THR A 47 5.98 -4.07 3.59
C THR A 47 5.62 -5.28 4.46
N ARG A 48 6.08 -6.48 4.10
CA ARG A 48 5.90 -7.67 4.92
C ARG A 48 7.24 -8.37 5.15
N ARG A 49 7.48 -8.81 6.39
CA ARG A 49 8.66 -9.58 6.76
C ARG A 49 8.24 -10.98 7.19
N GLY A 50 8.75 -12.00 6.51
CA GLY A 50 8.48 -13.40 6.78
C GLY A 50 9.76 -14.23 6.90
N GLN A 51 9.63 -15.54 7.09
CA GLN A 51 10.77 -16.46 7.17
C GLN A 51 11.58 -16.49 5.86
N SER A 52 10.94 -16.19 4.73
CA SER A 52 11.55 -16.18 3.40
C SER A 52 12.20 -14.83 3.02
N GLY A 53 12.15 -13.82 3.89
CA GLY A 53 12.70 -12.49 3.62
C GLY A 53 11.67 -11.36 3.72
N CYS A 54 11.91 -10.28 2.96
CA CYS A 54 11.02 -9.13 2.88
C CYS A 54 10.25 -9.16 1.56
N GLU A 55 8.96 -8.84 1.62
CA GLU A 55 8.08 -8.64 0.47
C GLU A 55 7.74 -7.15 0.36
N SER A 56 7.82 -6.64 -0.86
CA SER A 56 7.44 -5.28 -1.24
C SER A 56 5.92 -5.11 -1.35
N ALA A 57 5.45 -3.85 -1.37
CA ALA A 57 4.03 -3.56 -1.49
C ALA A 57 3.38 -4.16 -2.76
N PRO A 58 4.01 -4.11 -3.95
CA PRO A 58 3.47 -4.77 -5.14
C PRO A 58 3.39 -6.30 -5.01
N GLU A 59 4.37 -6.94 -4.37
CA GLU A 59 4.36 -8.40 -4.16
C GLU A 59 3.23 -8.82 -3.22
N VAL A 60 3.07 -8.10 -2.10
CA VAL A 60 1.97 -8.33 -1.15
C VAL A 60 0.62 -8.11 -1.85
N TRP A 61 0.48 -7.05 -2.64
CA TRP A 61 -0.75 -6.81 -3.39
C TRP A 61 -1.08 -7.93 -4.38
N ALA A 62 -0.09 -8.37 -5.16
CA ALA A 62 -0.26 -9.45 -6.13
C ALA A 62 -0.77 -10.74 -5.46
N ALA A 63 -0.27 -11.06 -4.26
CA ALA A 63 -0.71 -12.22 -3.49
C ALA A 63 -2.16 -12.10 -3.00
N CYS A 64 -2.61 -10.90 -2.63
CA CYS A 64 -3.97 -10.67 -2.12
C CYS A 64 -5.02 -10.46 -3.23
N ARG A 65 -4.62 -9.96 -4.41
CA ARG A 65 -5.51 -9.42 -5.44
C ARG A 65 -6.59 -10.39 -5.93
N GLY A 66 -6.24 -11.68 -6.04
CA GLY A 66 -7.12 -12.72 -6.60
C GLY A 66 -8.38 -13.02 -5.78
N GLY A 67 -8.37 -12.71 -4.47
CA GLY A 67 -9.53 -12.89 -3.59
C GLY A 67 -10.50 -11.71 -3.58
N LEU A 68 -10.16 -10.60 -4.25
CA LEU A 68 -10.89 -9.33 -4.18
C LEU A 68 -11.83 -9.14 -5.38
N PRO A 69 -12.97 -8.47 -5.19
CA PRO A 69 -13.91 -8.19 -6.27
C PRO A 69 -13.27 -7.28 -7.33
N PRO A 70 -13.16 -7.73 -8.59
CA PRO A 70 -12.41 -6.99 -9.62
C PRO A 70 -13.12 -5.72 -10.10
N ALA A 71 -14.46 -5.66 -10.02
CA ALA A 71 -15.26 -4.52 -10.45
C ALA A 71 -15.56 -3.51 -9.32
N ALA A 72 -14.87 -3.64 -8.18
CA ALA A 72 -15.01 -2.67 -7.08
C ALA A 72 -14.14 -1.44 -7.37
N PRO A 73 -14.69 -0.22 -7.28
CA PRO A 73 -13.92 1.02 -7.46
C PRO A 73 -12.69 1.08 -6.56
N GLU A 74 -12.82 0.62 -5.31
CA GLU A 74 -11.71 0.63 -4.36
C GLU A 74 -10.58 -0.33 -4.76
N THR A 75 -10.92 -1.46 -5.39
CA THR A 75 -9.89 -2.39 -5.90
C THR A 75 -9.13 -1.75 -7.07
N GLU A 76 -9.83 -1.03 -7.95
CA GLU A 76 -9.20 -0.30 -9.06
C GLU A 76 -8.30 0.84 -8.56
N GLU A 77 -8.71 1.54 -7.51
CA GLU A 77 -7.88 2.57 -6.85
C GLU A 77 -6.59 1.98 -6.27
N VAL A 78 -6.67 0.82 -5.61
CA VAL A 78 -5.47 0.13 -5.11
C VAL A 78 -4.59 -0.35 -6.28
N ASP A 79 -5.17 -0.90 -7.34
CA ASP A 79 -4.44 -1.33 -8.54
C ASP A 79 -3.64 -0.16 -9.13
N LYS A 80 -4.25 1.01 -9.30
CA LYS A 80 -3.59 2.23 -9.81
C LYS A 80 -2.48 2.72 -8.87
N ALA A 81 -2.74 2.75 -7.57
CA ALA A 81 -1.76 3.19 -6.59
C ALA A 81 -0.55 2.25 -6.53
N ILE A 82 -0.76 0.93 -6.58
CA ILE A 82 0.31 -0.07 -6.59
C ILE A 82 1.09 -0.02 -7.91
N GLN A 83 0.43 0.18 -9.04
CA GLN A 83 1.11 0.35 -10.33
C GLN A 83 2.01 1.60 -10.31
N HIS A 84 1.53 2.71 -9.76
CA HIS A 84 2.34 3.91 -9.59
C HIS A 84 3.55 3.65 -8.68
N ILE A 85 3.34 3.04 -7.50
CA ILE A 85 4.41 2.64 -6.58
C ILE A 85 5.45 1.79 -7.31
N GLN A 86 5.01 0.75 -8.02
CA GLN A 86 5.88 -0.17 -8.74
C GLN A 86 6.73 0.55 -9.80
N SER A 87 6.16 1.51 -10.53
CA SER A 87 6.91 2.28 -11.53
C SER A 87 7.99 3.20 -10.94
N GLN A 88 7.82 3.63 -9.68
CA GLN A 88 8.70 4.58 -9.01
C GLN A 88 9.73 3.90 -8.09
N LEU A 89 9.53 2.62 -7.74
CA LEU A 89 10.42 1.86 -6.86
C LEU A 89 11.91 1.91 -7.27
N PRO A 90 12.29 1.73 -8.56
CA PRO A 90 13.69 1.84 -8.95
C PRO A 90 14.30 3.22 -8.63
N GLY A 91 13.54 4.29 -8.89
CA GLY A 91 13.91 5.66 -8.57
C GLY A 91 14.02 5.93 -7.06
N LEU A 92 13.13 5.32 -6.28
CA LEU A 92 13.19 5.41 -4.82
C LEU A 92 14.48 4.74 -4.30
N MET A 93 14.79 3.54 -4.79
CA MET A 93 15.94 2.74 -4.36
C MET A 93 17.28 3.39 -4.72
N ASN A 94 17.39 4.03 -5.89
CA ASN A 94 18.63 4.68 -6.34
C ASN A 94 18.73 6.17 -5.95
N ASP A 95 17.77 6.71 -5.20
CA ASP A 95 17.69 8.12 -4.80
C ASP A 95 17.63 9.11 -5.98
N SER A 96 16.93 8.75 -7.07
CA SER A 96 16.77 9.60 -8.24
C SER A 96 15.42 10.33 -8.31
N LEU A 97 14.55 10.19 -7.31
CA LEU A 97 13.26 10.88 -7.28
C LEU A 97 13.43 12.31 -6.77
N ASP A 98 12.72 13.26 -7.38
CA ASP A 98 12.56 14.60 -6.84
C ASP A 98 11.51 14.63 -5.70
N ASP A 99 11.38 15.79 -5.06
CA ASP A 99 10.47 15.97 -3.92
C ASP A 99 9.01 15.74 -4.31
N ASP A 100 8.61 16.16 -5.51
CA ASP A 100 7.24 15.97 -6.01
C ASP A 100 6.93 14.47 -6.21
N ALA A 101 7.87 13.70 -6.76
CA ALA A 101 7.72 12.25 -6.92
C ALA A 101 7.68 11.52 -5.57
N LEU A 102 8.48 11.94 -4.59
CA LEU A 102 8.41 11.39 -3.22
C LEU A 102 7.06 11.68 -2.55
N GLN A 103 6.54 12.90 -2.72
CA GLN A 103 5.22 13.26 -2.20
C GLN A 103 4.10 12.49 -2.90
N ALA A 104 4.17 12.32 -4.22
CA ALA A 104 3.22 11.51 -4.99
C ALA A 104 3.22 10.04 -4.53
N LEU A 105 4.40 9.46 -4.27
CA LEU A 105 4.55 8.13 -3.68
C LEU A 105 3.91 8.02 -2.30
N ALA A 106 4.15 9.00 -1.43
CA ALA A 106 3.55 9.03 -0.09
C ALA A 106 2.03 9.14 -0.15
N GLN A 107 1.49 9.92 -1.09
CA GLN A 107 0.05 10.00 -1.34
C GLN A 107 -0.51 8.66 -1.84
N ALA A 108 0.16 8.01 -2.78
CA ALA A 108 -0.25 6.69 -3.29
C ALA A 108 -0.28 5.64 -2.17
N ALA A 109 0.74 5.59 -1.32
CA ALA A 109 0.80 4.69 -0.15
C ALA A 109 -0.37 4.91 0.84
N ARG A 110 -0.68 6.17 1.15
CA ARG A 110 -1.84 6.52 1.98
C ARG A 110 -3.16 6.19 1.28
N GLY A 111 -3.21 6.36 -0.04
CA GLY A 111 -4.34 6.00 -0.90
C GLY A 111 -4.69 4.51 -0.81
N VAL A 112 -3.70 3.62 -0.87
CA VAL A 112 -3.87 2.17 -0.70
C VAL A 112 -4.59 1.85 0.63
N THR A 113 -4.13 2.47 1.72
CA THR A 113 -4.72 2.26 3.06
C THR A 113 -6.18 2.70 3.11
N THR A 114 -6.47 3.86 2.50
CA THR A 114 -7.80 4.45 2.44
C THR A 114 -8.76 3.57 1.63
N ALA A 115 -8.35 3.16 0.43
CA ALA A 115 -9.15 2.34 -0.47
C ALA A 115 -9.46 0.95 0.13
N LEU A 116 -8.48 0.27 0.74
CA LEU A 116 -8.71 -1.02 1.41
C LEU A 116 -9.66 -0.90 2.62
N THR A 117 -9.61 0.23 3.33
CA THR A 117 -10.53 0.52 4.43
C THR A 117 -11.96 0.72 3.91
N ALA A 118 -12.12 1.49 2.83
CA ALA A 118 -13.40 1.70 2.15
C ALA A 118 -13.98 0.38 1.61
N LEU A 119 -13.17 -0.44 0.93
CA LEU A 119 -13.57 -1.74 0.41
C LEU A 119 -14.09 -2.65 1.53
N THR A 120 -13.35 -2.73 2.64
CA THR A 120 -13.75 -3.53 3.81
C THR A 120 -15.08 -3.06 4.38
N ARG A 121 -15.32 -1.73 4.43
CA ARG A 121 -16.57 -1.17 4.91
C ARG A 121 -17.73 -1.51 3.97
N ARG A 122 -17.58 -1.28 2.67
CA ARG A 122 -18.58 -1.59 1.65
C ARG A 122 -19.00 -3.07 1.68
N LEU A 123 -18.04 -3.97 1.81
CA LEU A 123 -18.30 -5.42 1.88
C LEU A 123 -18.94 -5.87 3.21
N LYS A 124 -18.82 -5.09 4.28
CA LYS A 124 -19.55 -5.34 5.54
C LYS A 124 -21.00 -4.89 5.43
N ASP A 125 -21.23 -3.75 4.79
CA ASP A 125 -22.57 -3.14 4.65
C ASP A 125 -23.45 -3.86 3.62
N ALA A 126 -22.83 -4.60 2.68
CA ALA A 126 -23.53 -5.41 1.67
C ALA A 126 -23.99 -6.80 2.17
N ARG A 127 -23.95 -7.06 3.49
CA ARG A 127 -24.35 -8.33 4.13
C ARG A 127 -25.70 -8.18 4.80
#